data_AF-A0A2R6HCI8-F1
#
_entry.id   AF-A0A2R6HCI8-F1
#
_cell.length_a   1.000
_cell.length_b   1.000
_cell.length_c   1.000
_cell.angle_alpha   90.00
_cell.angle_beta   90.00
_cell.angle_gamma   90.00
#
_symmetry.space_group_name_H-M   'P 1'
#
loop_
_entity.id
_entity.type
_entity.pdbx_description
1 polymer ?
#
loop_
_entity_poly.entity_id
_entity_poly.type
_entity_poly.pdbx_seq_one_letter_code
_entity_poly.pdbx_strand_id
1 'polypeptide(L)'
;MGQKSTGDRKGGLDGDWKALWFLSQPARATVVRALLAHSEAFVTVPELAHAGSLTERAVEYHLEKLVERGLAEKRTVARSGRPHDIPRTFYAFTGRGRDLAERDDRLGGRASLDDPDETPPRIRKIERAERPTRS
;
A
#
# COMPACT_ATOMS: atom_id res chain seq x y z
N MET A 1 13.65 -22.19 42.96
CA MET A 1 13.29 -23.16 41.90
C MET A 1 11.88 -22.84 41.42
N GLY A 2 11.54 -22.70 40.15
CA GLY A 2 12.30 -22.76 38.91
C GLY A 2 11.42 -22.14 37.83
N GLN A 3 12.03 -21.31 36.99
CA GLN A 3 11.46 -20.93 35.70
C GLN A 3 11.38 -22.18 34.82
N LYS A 4 10.27 -22.41 34.11
CA LYS A 4 10.29 -22.86 32.70
C LYS A 4 9.05 -22.37 31.95
N SER A 5 9.35 -21.60 30.92
CA SER A 5 8.53 -21.18 29.80
C SER A 5 7.80 -22.32 29.11
N THR A 6 6.60 -22.02 28.58
CA THR A 6 6.28 -22.37 27.19
C THR A 6 5.32 -21.33 26.63
N GLY A 7 5.87 -20.35 25.92
CA GLY A 7 5.09 -19.48 25.06
C GLY A 7 4.52 -20.30 23.90
N ASP A 8 3.20 -20.23 23.72
CA ASP A 8 2.53 -20.76 22.54
C ASP A 8 2.85 -19.85 21.35
N ARG A 9 4.03 -20.06 20.75
CA ARG A 9 4.39 -19.51 19.43
C ARG A 9 3.88 -20.47 18.36
N LYS A 10 2.56 -20.56 18.17
CA LYS A 10 2.00 -21.21 16.99
C LYS A 10 1.86 -20.20 15.86
N GLY A 11 2.85 -20.19 14.96
CA GLY A 11 2.76 -19.52 13.65
C GLY A 11 3.99 -18.72 13.19
N GLY A 12 5.04 -18.65 14.00
CA GLY A 12 6.25 -17.90 13.65
C GLY A 12 7.14 -18.66 12.66
N LEU A 13 7.48 -17.99 11.55
CA LEU A 13 8.57 -18.31 10.61
C LEU A 13 8.27 -19.16 9.38
N ASP A 14 7.04 -19.58 9.07
CA ASP A 14 6.72 -20.26 7.79
C ASP A 14 5.80 -19.47 6.82
N GLY A 15 5.00 -18.54 7.34
CA GLY A 15 4.13 -17.66 6.56
C GLY A 15 4.68 -16.23 6.39
N ASP A 16 5.29 -15.70 7.45
CA ASP A 16 5.78 -14.31 7.47
C ASP A 16 7.01 -14.12 6.58
N TRP A 17 7.96 -15.06 6.56
CA TRP A 17 9.10 -14.96 5.65
C TRP A 17 8.68 -15.02 4.17
N LYS A 18 7.68 -15.83 3.82
CA LYS A 18 7.13 -15.89 2.45
C LYS A 18 6.45 -14.57 2.09
N ALA A 19 5.75 -13.96 3.05
CA ALA A 19 5.14 -12.65 2.85
C ALA A 19 6.19 -11.55 2.70
N LEU A 20 7.22 -11.53 3.55
CA LEU A 20 8.34 -10.60 3.49
C LEU A 20 9.11 -10.76 2.17
N TRP A 21 9.46 -11.99 1.78
CA TRP A 21 10.07 -12.29 0.48
C TRP A 21 9.19 -11.86 -0.70
N PHE A 22 7.88 -12.03 -0.57
CA PHE A 22 6.93 -11.58 -1.59
C PHE A 22 6.86 -10.05 -1.68
N LEU A 23 6.85 -9.33 -0.55
CA LEU A 23 6.82 -7.86 -0.48
C LEU A 23 8.13 -7.24 -0.99
N SER A 24 9.27 -7.89 -0.73
CA SER A 24 10.60 -7.38 -1.07
C SER A 24 11.01 -7.55 -2.54
N GLN A 25 10.16 -8.14 -3.39
CA GLN A 25 10.45 -8.17 -4.83
C GLN A 25 10.49 -6.75 -5.41
N PRO A 26 11.47 -6.38 -6.26
CA PRO A 26 11.82 -4.97 -6.52
C PRO A 26 10.65 -4.06 -6.88
N ALA A 27 9.84 -4.43 -7.88
CA ALA A 27 8.71 -3.61 -8.32
C ALA A 27 7.58 -3.55 -7.28
N ARG A 28 7.36 -4.62 -6.50
CA ARG A 28 6.40 -4.59 -5.37
C ARG A 28 6.92 -3.79 -4.20
N ALA A 29 8.21 -3.89 -3.89
CA ALA A 29 8.84 -3.11 -2.83
C ALA A 29 8.67 -1.60 -3.11
N THR A 30 8.73 -1.18 -4.37
CA THR A 30 8.41 0.20 -4.77
C THR A 30 6.94 0.56 -4.50
N VAL A 31 5.98 -0.27 -4.87
CA VAL A 31 4.55 -0.03 -4.57
C VAL A 31 4.29 -0.01 -3.06
N VAL A 32 4.90 -0.92 -2.31
CA VAL A 32 4.78 -1.03 -0.85
C VAL A 32 5.35 0.20 -0.16
N ARG A 33 6.53 0.69 -0.59
CA ARG A 33 7.13 1.93 -0.08
C ARG A 33 6.27 3.15 -0.38
N ALA A 34 5.76 3.27 -1.60
CA ALA A 34 4.85 4.35 -1.97
C ALA A 34 3.58 4.33 -1.11
N LEU A 35 3.01 3.14 -0.85
CA LEU A 35 1.84 2.97 0.00
C LEU A 35 2.13 3.27 1.49
N LEU A 36 3.34 2.96 1.99
CA LEU A 36 3.77 3.28 3.35
C LEU A 36 4.00 4.79 3.55
N ALA A 37 4.54 5.47 2.54
CA ALA A 37 4.87 6.89 2.59
C ALA A 37 3.65 7.81 2.45
N HIS A 38 2.55 7.30 1.89
CA HIS A 38 1.36 8.09 1.65
C HIS A 38 0.60 8.41 2.95
N SER A 39 0.25 9.67 3.16
CA SER A 39 -0.44 10.15 4.38
C SER A 39 -1.90 9.70 4.45
N GLU A 40 -2.57 9.63 3.31
CA GLU A 40 -3.98 9.25 3.21
C GLU A 40 -4.23 7.77 3.49
N ALA A 41 -5.37 7.48 4.11
CA ALA A 41 -5.74 6.11 4.48
C ALA A 41 -6.03 5.19 3.28
N PHE A 42 -6.41 5.77 2.13
CA PHE A 42 -6.76 5.10 0.89
C PHE A 42 -6.19 5.88 -0.30
N VAL A 43 -5.51 5.18 -1.21
CA VAL A 43 -4.76 5.79 -2.32
C VAL A 43 -5.13 5.16 -3.65
N THR A 44 -4.92 5.89 -4.73
CA THR A 44 -5.25 5.45 -6.09
C THR A 44 -4.01 4.97 -6.85
N VAL A 45 -4.24 4.23 -7.93
CA VAL A 45 -3.16 3.75 -8.83
C VAL A 45 -2.35 4.91 -9.40
N PRO A 46 -2.94 6.02 -9.93
CA PRO A 46 -2.15 7.13 -10.45
C PRO A 46 -1.24 7.80 -9.43
N GLU A 47 -1.69 7.95 -8.17
CA GLU A 47 -0.88 8.52 -7.09
C GLU A 47 0.33 7.63 -6.79
N LEU A 48 0.11 6.32 -6.63
CA LEU A 48 1.20 5.37 -6.39
C LEU A 48 2.15 5.21 -7.59
N ALA A 49 1.64 5.33 -8.81
CA ALA A 49 2.45 5.32 -10.03
C ALA A 49 3.37 6.53 -10.10
N HIS A 50 2.84 7.70 -9.72
CA HIS A 50 3.63 8.93 -9.61
C HIS A 50 4.72 8.80 -8.55
N ALA A 51 4.34 8.46 -7.31
CA ALA A 51 5.28 8.35 -6.18
C ALA A 51 6.35 7.25 -6.37
N GLY A 52 5.97 6.13 -7.02
CA GLY A 52 6.85 4.99 -7.23
C GLY A 52 7.68 5.02 -8.51
N SER A 53 7.51 6.01 -9.40
CA SER A 53 8.07 6.00 -10.76
C SER A 53 7.77 4.68 -11.52
N LEU A 54 6.55 4.16 -11.38
CA LEU A 54 6.08 2.94 -12.07
C LEU A 54 4.93 3.27 -13.01
N THR A 55 4.67 2.40 -13.98
CA THR A 55 3.46 2.56 -14.82
C THR A 55 2.20 2.23 -14.01
N GLU A 56 1.09 2.91 -14.31
CA GLU A 56 -0.21 2.62 -13.67
C GLU A 56 -0.58 1.13 -13.76
N ARG A 57 -0.31 0.49 -14.90
CA ARG A 57 -0.55 -0.95 -15.10
C ARG A 57 0.31 -1.85 -14.20
N ALA A 58 1.59 -1.49 -13.99
CA ALA A 58 2.47 -2.26 -13.10
C ALA A 58 2.04 -2.11 -11.63
N VAL A 59 1.64 -0.89 -11.24
CA VAL A 59 1.10 -0.61 -9.90
C VAL A 59 -0.19 -1.40 -9.67
N GLU A 60 -1.15 -1.33 -10.59
CA GLU A 60 -2.41 -2.07 -10.49
C GLU A 60 -2.16 -3.58 -10.36
N TYR A 61 -1.32 -4.16 -11.23
CA TYR A 61 -0.96 -5.58 -11.15
C TYR A 61 -0.44 -5.96 -9.75
N HIS A 62 0.46 -5.16 -9.20
CA HIS A 62 1.05 -5.43 -7.90
C HIS A 62 0.06 -5.26 -6.74
N LEU A 63 -0.80 -4.24 -6.78
CA LEU A 63 -1.86 -4.04 -5.79
C LEU A 63 -2.85 -5.21 -5.79
N GLU A 64 -3.26 -5.69 -6.96
CA GLU A 64 -4.13 -6.88 -7.04
C GLU A 64 -3.44 -8.11 -6.43
N LYS A 65 -2.14 -8.29 -6.62
CA LYS A 65 -1.39 -9.37 -5.92
C LYS A 65 -1.31 -9.19 -4.41
N LEU A 66 -1.29 -7.96 -3.90
CA LEU A 66 -1.37 -7.70 -2.46
C LEU A 66 -2.78 -8.02 -1.94
N VAL A 67 -3.83 -7.66 -2.68
CA VAL A 67 -5.24 -7.91 -2.34
C VAL A 67 -5.55 -9.40 -2.33
N GLU A 68 -5.12 -10.15 -3.37
CA GLU A 68 -5.24 -11.62 -3.46
C GLU A 68 -4.65 -12.34 -2.23
N ARG A 69 -3.68 -11.72 -1.55
CA ARG A 69 -2.98 -12.28 -0.37
C ARG A 69 -3.46 -11.70 0.96
N GLY A 70 -4.49 -10.84 0.94
CA GLY A 70 -5.01 -10.17 2.14
C GLY A 70 -4.04 -9.18 2.78
N LEU A 71 -3.06 -8.68 2.02
CA LEU A 71 -2.09 -7.68 2.47
C LEU A 71 -2.55 -6.24 2.15
N ALA A 72 -3.42 -6.10 1.15
CA ALA A 72 -4.10 -4.85 0.84
C ALA A 72 -5.60 -5.06 0.76
N GLU A 73 -6.36 -3.98 0.94
CA GLU A 73 -7.78 -3.90 0.66
C GLU A 73 -8.04 -2.97 -0.53
N LYS A 74 -9.10 -3.26 -1.29
CA LYS A 74 -9.56 -2.48 -2.43
C LYS A 74 -10.97 -1.99 -2.15
N ARG A 75 -11.20 -0.69 -2.32
CA ARG A 75 -12.53 -0.07 -2.21
C ARG A 75 -12.90 0.67 -3.49
N THR A 76 -14.13 0.50 -3.93
CA THR A 76 -14.66 1.19 -5.11
C THR A 76 -15.80 2.10 -4.67
N VAL A 77 -15.68 3.39 -4.99
CA VAL A 77 -16.75 4.37 -4.75
C VAL A 77 -17.69 4.47 -5.95
N ALA A 78 -18.94 4.84 -5.70
CA ALA A 78 -19.94 5.03 -6.75
C ALA A 78 -19.53 6.15 -7.73
N ARG A 79 -19.94 6.02 -8.99
CA ARG A 79 -19.62 6.99 -10.04
C ARG A 79 -20.55 8.22 -10.04
N SER A 80 -21.72 8.13 -9.41
CA SER A 80 -22.71 9.21 -9.40
C SER A 80 -22.12 10.52 -8.90
N GLY A 81 -22.12 11.56 -9.75
CA GLY A 81 -21.58 12.89 -9.41
C GLY A 81 -20.06 13.03 -9.51
N ARG A 82 -19.32 11.97 -9.91
CA ARG A 82 -17.85 11.98 -9.96
C ARG A 82 -17.31 12.19 -11.38
N PRO A 83 -16.37 13.11 -11.61
CA PRO A 83 -15.75 13.30 -12.92
C PRO A 83 -15.04 12.04 -13.42
N HIS A 84 -15.01 11.84 -14.74
CA HIS A 84 -14.46 10.64 -15.36
C HIS A 84 -12.96 10.45 -15.12
N ASP A 85 -12.24 11.56 -14.90
CA ASP A 85 -10.79 11.57 -14.71
C ASP A 85 -10.36 11.34 -13.24
N ILE A 86 -11.31 11.11 -12.33
CA ILE A 86 -11.00 10.78 -10.93
C ILE A 86 -11.15 9.26 -10.69
N PRO A 87 -10.09 8.55 -10.27
CA PRO A 87 -10.11 7.10 -10.07
C PRO A 87 -11.12 6.68 -9.02
N ARG A 88 -12.01 5.75 -9.37
CA ARG A 88 -13.05 5.23 -8.46
C ARG A 88 -12.55 4.16 -7.49
N THR A 89 -11.36 3.63 -7.76
CA THR A 89 -10.79 2.50 -7.05
C THR A 89 -9.63 3.00 -6.19
N PHE A 90 -9.71 2.65 -4.91
CA PHE A 90 -8.74 2.99 -3.90
C PHE A 90 -8.19 1.75 -3.24
N TYR A 91 -6.97 1.84 -2.75
CA TYR A 91 -6.24 0.76 -2.11
C TYR A 91 -5.67 1.23 -0.78
N ALA A 92 -5.56 0.30 0.16
CA ALA A 92 -4.90 0.54 1.44
C ALA A 92 -4.28 -0.75 1.95
N PHE A 93 -3.30 -0.66 2.87
CA PHE A 93 -2.87 -1.85 3.60
C PHE A 93 -3.98 -2.35 4.53
N THR A 94 -4.13 -3.67 4.60
CA THR A 94 -4.75 -4.29 5.78
C THR A 94 -3.83 -4.11 7.00
N GLY A 95 -4.34 -4.29 8.22
CA GLY A 95 -3.50 -4.23 9.43
C GLY A 95 -2.29 -5.17 9.33
N ARG A 96 -2.54 -6.44 8.96
CA ARG A 96 -1.50 -7.43 8.72
C ARG A 96 -0.49 -7.02 7.63
N GLY A 97 -0.97 -6.46 6.53
CA GLY A 97 -0.10 -6.02 5.43
C GLY A 97 0.83 -4.89 5.84
N ARG A 98 0.31 -3.94 6.63
CA ARG A 98 1.10 -2.84 7.19
C ARG A 98 2.15 -3.34 8.16
N ASP A 99 1.75 -4.17 9.13
CA ASP A 99 2.67 -4.73 10.13
C ASP A 99 3.82 -5.51 9.48
N LEU A 100 3.55 -6.27 8.42
CA LEU A 100 4.58 -7.00 7.69
C LEU A 100 5.49 -6.08 6.89
N ALA A 101 4.94 -5.05 6.26
CA ALA A 101 5.72 -4.09 5.49
C ALA A 101 6.66 -3.25 6.38
N GLU A 102 6.19 -2.87 7.58
CA GLU A 102 6.98 -2.09 8.55
C GLU A 102 8.08 -2.92 9.25
N ARG A 103 8.02 -4.26 9.21
CA ARG A 103 9.06 -5.15 9.78
C ARG A 103 10.33 -5.27 8.94
N ASP A 104 10.29 -4.91 7.65
CA ASP A 104 11.47 -4.96 6.77
C ASP A 104 12.03 -3.56 6.60
N ASP A 105 13.19 -3.29 7.21
CA ASP A 105 13.88 -2.00 7.11
C ASP A 105 14.19 -1.59 5.66
N ARG A 106 14.23 -2.55 4.71
CA ARG A 106 14.39 -2.26 3.27
C ARG A 106 13.13 -1.67 2.63
N LEU A 107 11.97 -1.94 3.23
CA LEU A 107 10.66 -1.38 2.87
C LEU A 107 10.34 -0.14 3.72
N GLY A 108 10.93 -0.02 4.91
CA GLY A 108 10.90 1.16 5.77
C GLY A 108 11.83 2.27 5.27
N GLY A 109 11.45 2.93 4.18
CA GLY A 109 12.13 4.12 3.69
C GLY A 109 11.08 5.16 3.32
N ARG A 110 11.19 6.37 3.88
CA ARG A 110 10.40 7.52 3.47
C ARG A 110 10.74 7.78 2.00
N ALA A 111 9.93 7.28 1.06
CA ALA A 111 9.89 7.87 -0.25
C ALA A 111 9.71 9.37 0.01
N SER A 112 10.62 10.18 -0.54
CA SER A 112 10.58 11.62 -0.32
C SER A 112 9.16 12.07 -0.55
N LEU A 113 8.60 12.75 0.45
CA LEU A 113 7.29 13.38 0.32
C LEU A 113 7.33 14.19 -0.96
N ASP A 114 6.36 13.95 -1.84
CA ASP A 114 6.26 14.60 -3.14
C ASP A 114 6.58 16.10 -2.97
N ASP A 115 7.54 16.61 -3.74
CA ASP A 115 7.67 18.05 -3.85
C ASP A 115 6.36 18.53 -4.49
N PRO A 116 5.56 19.34 -3.79
CA PRO A 116 4.28 19.79 -4.32
C PRO A 116 4.45 20.49 -5.66
N ASP A 117 5.59 21.14 -5.94
CA ASP A 117 5.88 21.80 -7.21
C ASP A 117 6.15 20.82 -8.36
N GLU A 118 6.60 19.59 -8.06
CA GLU A 118 6.79 18.52 -9.03
C GLU A 118 5.52 17.69 -9.27
N THR A 119 4.50 17.84 -8.43
CA THR A 119 3.24 17.07 -8.52
C THR A 119 2.39 17.52 -9.72
N PRO A 120 2.12 16.66 -10.72
CA PRO A 120 1.36 17.03 -11.91
C PRO A 120 -0.09 17.46 -11.60
N PRO A 121 -0.70 18.36 -12.39
CA PRO A 121 -2.08 18.83 -12.16
C PRO A 121 -3.12 17.70 -12.05
N ARG A 122 -2.94 16.61 -12.80
CA ARG A 122 -3.80 15.42 -12.73
C ARG A 122 -3.75 14.77 -11.34
N ILE A 123 -2.56 14.64 -10.76
CA ILE A 123 -2.37 14.03 -9.44
C ILE A 123 -2.96 14.93 -8.36
N ARG A 124 -2.67 16.24 -8.40
CA ARG A 124 -3.27 17.22 -7.47
C ARG A 124 -4.81 17.21 -7.49
N LYS A 125 -5.42 17.04 -8.68
CA LYS A 125 -6.87 16.93 -8.82
C LYS A 125 -7.42 15.67 -8.15
N ILE A 126 -6.72 14.54 -8.28
CA ILE A 126 -7.06 13.27 -7.65
C ILE A 126 -6.92 13.38 -6.14
N GLU A 127 -5.85 13.98 -5.65
CA GLU A 127 -5.56 14.10 -4.22
C GLU A 127 -6.64 14.86 -3.45
N ARG A 128 -7.24 15.87 -4.08
CA ARG A 128 -8.32 16.71 -3.53
C ARG A 128 -9.71 16.07 -3.62
N ALA A 129 -9.85 14.93 -4.30
CA ALA A 129 -11.14 14.29 -4.46
C ALA A 129 -11.57 13.56 -3.19
N GLU A 130 -12.89 13.43 -3.00
CA GLU A 130 -13.45 12.67 -1.88
C GLU A 130 -12.94 11.22 -1.88
N ARG A 131 -12.50 10.75 -0.70
CA ARG A 131 -11.92 9.44 -0.46
C ARG A 131 -12.81 8.61 0.47
N PRO A 132 -12.78 7.27 0.37
CA PRO A 132 -13.42 6.41 1.35
C PRO A 132 -12.72 6.52 2.72
N THR A 133 -13.49 6.51 3.79
CA THR A 133 -12.97 6.43 5.17
C THR A 133 -12.73 4.98 5.57
N ARG A 134 -11.76 4.74 6.47
CA ARG A 134 -11.72 3.47 7.22
C ARG A 134 -12.91 3.47 8.19
N SER A 135 -13.70 2.40 8.15
CA SER A 135 -14.87 2.20 9.03
C SER A 135 -14.43 1.70 10.40
#